data_AF-A0A914D043-F1
#
_entry.id   AF-A0A914D043-F1
#
_cell.length_a   1.000
_cell.length_b   1.000
_cell.length_c   1.000
_cell.angle_alpha   90.00
_cell.angle_beta   90.00
_cell.angle_gamma   90.00
#
_symmetry.space_group_name_H-M   'P 1'
#
loop_
_entity.id
_entity.type
_entity.pdbx_description
1 polymer ?
#
loop_
_entity_poly.entity_id
_entity_poly.type
_entity_poly.pdbx_seq_one_letter_code
_entity_poly.pdbx_strand_id
1 'polypeptide(L)'
;MVAIEEIYDLIDRAHTRTQHGGRDILKYACRNFGGIPQEAYQMYLNLCEQCELKKVKVKKGIVVKPILSSEMNRDLNFNIPAEIAQEVVETTFGSSPEQELYDFGALLDRIQHERSEAERNLKRQAERMLSASNKRLQPVSPGSSVRIPVPNVDRAKVDHRNVIGVVMEAEDGFYRLGTKQGMLPQLFTRNQF
;
A
#
# COMPACT_ATOMS: atom_id res chain seq x y z
N MET A 1 34.04 18.19 -31.44
CA MET A 1 33.95 17.24 -30.32
C MET A 1 34.11 18.07 -29.06
N VAL A 2 33.10 18.08 -28.18
CA VAL A 2 33.09 18.92 -26.97
C VAL A 2 34.00 18.27 -25.92
N ALA A 3 34.77 19.08 -25.18
CA ALA A 3 35.59 18.58 -24.09
C ALA A 3 34.69 17.99 -22.99
N ILE A 4 35.12 16.88 -22.37
CA ILE A 4 34.30 16.15 -21.37
C ILE A 4 33.88 17.07 -20.22
N GLU A 5 34.75 18.01 -19.84
CA GLU A 5 34.53 18.96 -18.74
C GLU A 5 33.41 19.96 -19.04
N GLU A 6 33.19 20.33 -20.30
CA GLU A 6 32.19 21.34 -20.69
C GLU A 6 30.79 20.74 -20.97
N ILE A 7 30.68 19.41 -20.99
CA ILE A 7 29.42 18.71 -21.30
C ILE A 7 28.35 19.03 -20.25
N TYR A 8 28.72 19.08 -18.96
CA TYR A 8 27.77 19.31 -17.88
C TYR A 8 27.13 20.71 -17.99
N ASP A 9 27.96 21.76 -18.07
CA ASP A 9 27.50 23.15 -18.13
C ASP A 9 26.67 23.45 -19.39
N LEU A 10 26.95 22.74 -20.47
CA LEU A 10 26.21 22.85 -21.70
C LEU A 10 24.81 22.21 -21.59
N ILE A 11 24.74 21.02 -20.99
CA ILE A 11 23.46 20.35 -20.72
C ILE A 11 22.65 21.18 -19.71
N ASP A 12 23.27 21.72 -18.67
CA ASP A 12 22.60 22.48 -17.61
C ASP A 12 21.95 23.77 -18.15
N ARG A 13 22.70 24.55 -18.96
CA ARG A 13 22.17 25.75 -19.63
C ARG A 13 21.01 25.43 -20.56
N ALA A 14 21.12 24.36 -21.36
CA ALA A 14 20.05 23.95 -22.26
C ALA A 14 18.82 23.41 -21.51
N HIS A 15 19.03 22.72 -20.40
CA HIS A 15 17.97 22.17 -19.57
C HIS A 15 17.18 23.25 -18.84
N THR A 16 17.88 24.23 -18.27
CA THR A 16 17.26 25.39 -17.62
C THR A 16 16.50 26.24 -18.64
N ARG A 17 17.03 26.42 -19.86
CA ARG A 17 16.35 27.16 -20.95
C ARG A 17 15.09 26.46 -21.46
N THR A 18 15.03 25.13 -21.39
CA THR A 18 13.86 24.33 -21.81
C THR A 18 12.86 24.08 -20.68
N GLN A 19 13.00 24.76 -19.54
CA GLN A 19 12.15 24.62 -18.36
C GLN A 19 12.03 23.17 -17.86
N HIS A 20 13.17 22.50 -17.70
CA HIS A 20 13.24 21.10 -17.29
C HIS A 20 12.55 20.16 -18.28
N GLY A 21 12.81 20.38 -19.57
CA GLY A 21 12.37 19.50 -20.65
C GLY A 21 13.02 18.12 -20.56
N GLY A 22 12.26 17.08 -20.95
CA GLY A 22 12.74 15.71 -20.97
C GLY A 22 13.88 15.47 -21.97
N ARG A 23 14.36 14.22 -22.02
CA ARG A 23 15.55 13.83 -22.80
C ARG A 23 15.51 14.25 -24.27
N ASP A 24 14.38 14.06 -24.94
CA ASP A 24 14.29 14.31 -26.38
C ASP A 24 14.23 15.81 -26.69
N ILE A 25 13.67 16.61 -25.79
CA ILE A 25 13.67 18.08 -25.86
C ILE A 25 15.09 18.61 -25.63
N LEU A 26 15.78 18.06 -24.63
CA LEU A 26 17.15 18.44 -24.29
C LEU A 26 18.14 18.06 -25.40
N LYS A 27 17.98 16.88 -26.00
CA LYS A 27 18.75 16.43 -27.17
C LYS A 27 18.54 17.36 -28.37
N TYR A 28 17.31 17.80 -28.60
CA TYR A 28 17.00 18.77 -29.66
C TYR A 28 17.61 20.15 -29.39
N ALA A 29 17.51 20.63 -28.14
CA ALA A 29 18.09 21.91 -27.72
C ALA A 29 19.63 21.91 -27.82
N CYS A 30 20.27 20.76 -27.60
CA CYS A 30 21.71 20.61 -27.71
C CYS A 30 22.21 20.21 -29.11
N ARG A 31 21.34 20.17 -30.14
CA ARG A 31 21.68 19.75 -31.51
C ARG A 31 22.83 20.56 -32.11
N ASN A 32 22.93 21.84 -31.78
CA ASN A 32 23.95 22.76 -32.30
C ASN A 32 25.34 22.54 -31.66
N PHE A 33 25.41 21.82 -30.54
CA PHE A 33 26.65 21.60 -29.79
C PHE A 33 27.24 20.19 -30.00
N GLY A 34 26.86 19.53 -31.11
CA GLY A 34 27.25 18.20 -31.61
C GLY A 34 28.33 17.41 -30.84
N GLY A 35 27.96 16.20 -30.40
CA GLY A 35 28.91 15.17 -29.91
C GLY A 35 28.71 14.68 -28.49
N ILE A 36 27.58 14.99 -27.85
CA ILE A 36 27.25 14.50 -26.51
C ILE A 36 26.59 13.10 -26.61
N PRO A 37 27.08 12.09 -25.86
CA PRO A 37 26.47 10.77 -25.84
C PRO A 37 25.06 10.81 -25.24
N GLN A 38 24.17 9.95 -25.72
CA GLN A 38 22.78 9.92 -25.27
C GLN A 38 22.67 9.62 -23.76
N GLU A 39 23.62 8.85 -23.26
CA GLU A 39 23.80 8.43 -21.88
C GLU A 39 24.04 9.64 -20.96
N ALA A 40 24.78 10.66 -21.41
CA ALA A 40 25.05 11.85 -20.62
C ALA A 40 23.76 12.63 -20.30
N TYR A 41 22.85 12.76 -21.27
CA TYR A 41 21.54 13.39 -21.02
C TYR A 41 20.70 12.58 -20.03
N GLN A 42 20.73 11.26 -20.13
CA GLN A 42 19.96 10.37 -19.25
C GLN A 42 20.49 10.40 -17.81
N MET A 43 21.82 10.42 -17.63
CA MET A 43 22.46 10.56 -16.32
C MET A 43 22.12 11.90 -15.69
N TYR A 44 22.24 13.00 -16.43
CA TYR A 44 21.91 14.34 -15.95
C TYR A 44 20.44 14.45 -15.50
N LEU A 45 19.48 13.95 -16.30
CA LEU A 45 18.05 13.97 -15.95
C LEU A 45 17.70 13.09 -14.72
N ASN A 46 18.57 12.14 -14.37
CA ASN A 46 18.40 11.35 -13.15
C ASN A 46 18.88 12.08 -11.90
N LEU A 47 19.82 13.02 -12.06
CA LEU A 47 20.43 13.79 -10.98
C LEU A 47 19.78 15.17 -10.78
N CYS A 48 19.03 15.66 -11.77
CA CYS A 48 18.32 16.93 -11.65
C CYS A 48 17.16 16.83 -10.64
N GLU A 49 17.27 17.54 -9.52
CA GLU A 49 16.28 17.57 -8.43
C GLU A 49 14.86 17.92 -8.93
N GLN A 50 14.72 18.93 -9.77
CA GLN A 50 13.41 19.34 -10.30
C GLN A 50 12.78 18.28 -11.23
N CYS A 51 13.60 17.53 -11.97
CA CYS A 51 13.11 16.42 -12.79
C CYS A 51 12.76 15.20 -11.92
N GLU A 52 13.50 14.96 -10.85
CA GLU A 52 13.25 13.85 -9.93
C GLU A 52 11.93 14.03 -9.16
N LEU A 53 11.61 15.26 -8.73
CA LEU A 53 10.35 15.58 -8.08
C LEU A 53 9.13 15.41 -9.00
N LYS A 54 9.30 15.60 -10.32
CA LYS A 54 8.25 15.37 -11.33
C LYS A 54 8.04 13.90 -11.69
N LYS A 55 9.02 13.02 -11.41
CA LYS A 55 8.87 11.59 -11.67
C LYS A 55 7.82 11.03 -10.72
N VAL A 56 6.78 10.40 -11.28
CA VAL A 56 5.77 9.69 -10.50
C VAL A 56 6.45 8.54 -9.76
N LYS A 57 6.71 8.71 -8.47
CA LYS A 57 7.14 7.60 -7.61
C LYS A 57 5.98 6.62 -7.59
N VAL A 58 6.16 5.45 -8.20
CA VAL A 58 5.19 4.36 -8.09
C VAL A 58 5.08 4.04 -6.61
N LYS A 59 3.98 4.45 -5.97
CA LYS A 59 3.70 4.08 -4.58
C LYS A 59 3.53 2.56 -4.60
N LYS A 60 4.57 1.82 -4.25
CA LYS A 60 4.44 0.39 -3.98
C LYS A 60 3.49 0.30 -2.79
N GLY A 61 2.24 -0.11 -3.04
CA GLY A 61 1.26 -0.30 -1.99
C GLY A 61 1.77 -1.37 -1.05
N ILE A 62 2.27 -0.96 0.11
CA ILE A 62 2.52 -1.91 1.19
C ILE A 62 1.15 -2.31 1.70
N VAL A 63 0.74 -3.54 1.39
CA VAL A 63 -0.38 -4.18 2.07
C VAL A 63 0.12 -4.57 3.45
N VAL A 64 -0.03 -3.68 4.42
CA VAL A 64 0.12 -4.06 5.82
C VAL A 64 -1.16 -4.82 6.17
N LYS A 65 -1.04 -6.15 6.35
CA LYS A 65 -2.12 -6.92 6.96
C LYS A 65 -2.33 -6.37 8.38
N PRO A 66 -3.57 -6.11 8.83
CA PRO A 66 -3.81 -5.65 10.20
C PRO A 66 -3.12 -6.60 11.18
N ILE A 67 -2.31 -6.04 12.07
CA ILE A 67 -1.65 -6.81 13.11
C ILE A 67 -2.74 -7.23 14.10
N LEU A 68 -3.11 -8.51 14.05
CA LEU A 68 -4.15 -9.10 14.91
C LEU A 68 -3.61 -9.53 16.28
N SER A 69 -2.29 -9.53 16.45
CA SER A 69 -1.61 -9.92 17.70
C SER A 69 -1.33 -8.70 18.57
N SER A 70 -1.84 -8.71 19.81
CA SER A 70 -1.54 -7.71 20.83
C SER A 70 -0.05 -7.66 21.21
N GLU A 71 0.67 -8.76 21.02
CA GLU A 71 2.10 -8.89 21.35
C GLU A 71 2.98 -8.04 20.43
N MET A 72 2.78 -8.09 19.11
CA MET A 72 3.55 -7.26 18.17
C MET A 72 3.24 -5.75 18.24
N ASN A 73 2.15 -5.35 18.91
CA ASN A 73 1.87 -3.95 19.24
C ASN A 73 2.60 -3.50 20.52
N ARG A 74 3.07 -4.44 21.35
CA ARG A 74 3.74 -4.16 22.63
C ARG A 74 5.19 -3.72 22.43
N ASP A 75 5.87 -4.24 21.41
CA ASP A 75 7.28 -3.95 21.13
C ASP A 75 7.53 -2.54 20.53
N LEU A 76 6.46 -1.82 20.17
CA LEU A 76 6.51 -0.40 19.80
C LEU A 76 6.31 0.56 20.98
N ASN A 77 6.04 0.03 22.18
CA ASN A 77 6.09 0.77 23.43
C ASN A 77 7.33 0.31 24.21
N PHE A 78 8.52 0.67 23.74
CA PHE A 78 9.69 0.75 24.61
C PHE A 78 9.44 1.93 25.57
N ASN A 79 8.65 1.69 26.61
CA ASN A 79 8.68 2.55 27.79
C ASN A 79 10.01 2.24 28.47
N ILE A 80 11.05 2.98 28.10
CA ILE A 80 12.33 2.92 28.82
C ILE A 80 11.99 3.32 30.26
N PRO A 81 12.11 2.41 31.24
CA PRO A 81 11.83 2.75 32.63
C PRO A 81 12.75 3.91 33.02
N ALA A 82 12.18 4.91 33.69
CA ALA A 82 12.82 6.20 33.99
C ALA A 82 14.17 6.07 34.71
N GLU A 83 14.47 4.91 35.29
CA GLU A 83 15.72 4.60 36.00
C GLU A 83 16.93 4.40 35.06
N ILE A 84 16.73 4.01 33.78
CA ILE A 84 17.85 3.79 32.83
C ILE A 84 18.32 5.10 32.16
N ALA A 85 17.51 6.17 32.22
CA ALA A 85 17.85 7.45 31.59
C ALA A 85 19.00 8.21 32.29
N GLN A 86 19.33 7.87 33.54
CA GLN A 86 20.37 8.57 34.30
C GLN A 86 21.80 8.09 34.02
N GLU A 87 21.99 6.85 33.55
CA GLU A 87 23.34 6.29 33.37
C GLU A 87 23.97 6.60 32.00
N VAL A 88 23.16 7.03 31.02
CA VAL A 88 23.63 7.36 29.64
C VAL A 88 24.06 8.83 29.51
N VAL A 89 23.78 9.67 30.51
CA VAL A 89 23.97 11.13 30.44
C VAL A 89 25.40 11.61 30.79
N GLU A 90 26.29 10.75 31.31
CA GLU A 90 27.63 11.22 31.72
C GLU A 90 28.74 11.08 30.65
N THR A 91 28.52 10.43 29.51
CA THR A 91 29.63 10.10 28.59
C THR A 91 29.76 10.88 27.29
N THR A 92 28.93 11.91 27.00
CA THR A 92 29.22 12.80 25.85
C THR A 92 28.89 14.26 26.13
N PHE A 93 29.92 15.10 25.95
CA PHE A 93 29.94 16.54 26.19
C PHE A 93 29.02 17.35 25.28
N GLY A 94 28.32 18.33 25.88
CA GLY A 94 28.32 19.73 25.42
C GLY A 94 27.27 20.16 24.40
N SER A 95 26.08 20.56 24.87
CA SER A 95 25.31 21.76 24.48
C SER A 95 24.00 21.83 25.28
N SER A 96 23.68 23.04 25.79
CA SER A 96 22.51 23.50 26.58
C SER A 96 21.30 22.54 26.79
N PRO A 97 20.88 22.22 28.05
CA PRO A 97 19.92 21.14 28.34
C PRO A 97 18.43 21.53 28.46
N GLU A 98 17.98 22.72 28.03
CA GLU A 98 16.63 23.20 28.39
C GLU A 98 15.60 23.22 27.24
N GLN A 99 15.99 22.97 25.98
CA GLN A 99 15.06 23.05 24.84
C GLN A 99 14.66 21.71 24.20
N GLU A 100 15.38 20.62 24.42
CA GLU A 100 15.10 19.32 23.76
C GLU A 100 14.11 18.43 24.51
N LEU A 101 13.65 18.83 25.70
CA LEU A 101 12.72 18.03 26.53
C LEU A 101 11.24 18.19 26.14
N TYR A 102 10.88 19.10 25.23
CA TYR A 102 9.49 19.38 24.85
C TYR A 102 9.08 18.83 23.47
N ASP A 103 10.02 18.37 22.63
CA ASP A 103 9.73 18.02 21.23
C ASP A 103 9.34 16.55 21.05
N PHE A 104 9.91 15.62 21.84
CA PHE A 104 9.61 14.19 21.71
C PHE A 104 8.18 13.84 22.16
N GLY A 105 7.67 14.49 23.22
CA GLY A 105 6.29 14.31 23.67
C GLY A 105 5.28 14.71 22.60
N ALA A 106 5.47 15.89 21.99
CA ALA A 106 4.63 16.38 20.90
C ALA A 106 4.70 15.48 19.64
N LEU A 107 5.85 14.85 19.38
CA LEU A 107 5.98 13.86 18.30
C LEU A 107 5.22 12.56 18.61
N LEU A 108 5.30 12.05 19.83
CA LEU A 108 4.56 10.84 20.23
C LEU A 108 3.05 11.05 20.18
N ASP A 109 2.57 12.20 20.65
CA ASP A 109 1.14 12.55 20.58
C ASP A 109 0.65 12.65 19.14
N ARG A 110 1.47 13.20 18.23
CA ARG A 110 1.19 13.22 16.79
C ARG A 110 1.14 11.80 16.20
N ILE A 111 2.09 10.94 16.53
CA ILE A 111 2.12 9.55 16.04
C ILE A 111 0.90 8.77 16.55
N GLN A 112 0.54 8.94 17.82
CA GLN A 112 -0.65 8.31 18.39
C GLN A 112 -1.92 8.83 17.73
N HIS A 113 -2.00 10.15 17.50
CA HIS A 113 -3.11 10.76 16.79
C HIS A 113 -3.26 10.19 15.38
N GLU A 114 -2.19 10.16 14.58
CA GLU A 114 -2.19 9.60 13.23
C GLU A 114 -2.55 8.11 13.21
N ARG A 115 -2.06 7.32 14.17
CA ARG A 115 -2.44 5.91 14.31
C ARG A 115 -3.93 5.74 14.61
N SER A 116 -4.48 6.56 15.50
CA SER A 116 -5.92 6.55 15.83
C SER A 116 -6.79 6.99 14.63
N GLU A 117 -6.31 7.95 13.84
CA GLU A 117 -6.94 8.41 12.61
C GLU A 117 -6.96 7.30 11.57
N ALA A 118 -5.81 6.63 11.38
CA ALA A 118 -5.67 5.52 10.45
C ALA A 118 -6.60 4.36 10.82
N GLU A 119 -6.69 4.00 12.11
CA GLU A 119 -7.60 2.95 12.60
C GLU A 119 -9.08 3.31 12.29
N ARG A 120 -9.49 4.55 12.58
CA ARG A 120 -10.84 5.04 12.25
C ARG A 120 -11.11 4.96 10.74
N ASN A 121 -10.14 5.33 9.91
CA ASN A 121 -10.29 5.31 8.46
C ASN A 121 -10.41 3.87 7.93
N LEU A 122 -9.63 2.92 8.47
CA LEU A 122 -9.73 1.50 8.13
C LEU A 122 -11.08 0.92 8.55
N LYS A 123 -11.58 1.24 9.75
CA LYS A 123 -12.92 0.82 10.22
C LYS A 123 -14.02 1.33 9.29
N ARG A 124 -14.01 2.63 8.94
CA ARG A 124 -14.96 3.22 7.97
C ARG A 124 -14.86 2.56 6.60
N GLN A 125 -13.66 2.23 6.14
CA GLN A 125 -13.48 1.52 4.86
C GLN A 125 -14.07 0.11 4.92
N ALA A 126 -13.83 -0.64 5.99
CA ALA A 126 -14.39 -1.97 6.20
C ALA A 126 -15.93 -1.94 6.23
N GLU A 127 -16.54 -0.96 6.92
CA GLU A 127 -17.99 -0.75 6.94
C GLU A 127 -18.54 -0.45 5.53
N ARG A 128 -17.85 0.40 4.75
CA ARG A 128 -18.20 0.68 3.36
C ARG A 128 -18.10 -0.58 2.48
N MET A 129 -17.10 -1.43 2.71
CA MET A 129 -16.96 -2.69 1.99
C MET A 129 -18.08 -3.68 2.35
N LEU A 130 -18.44 -3.78 3.63
CA LEU A 130 -19.50 -4.66 4.11
C LEU A 130 -20.87 -4.23 3.59
N SER A 131 -21.18 -2.93 3.69
CA SER A 131 -22.43 -2.36 3.16
C SER A 131 -22.54 -2.50 1.64
N ALA A 132 -21.45 -2.25 0.90
CA ALA A 132 -21.43 -2.45 -0.55
C ALA A 132 -21.62 -3.93 -0.93
N SER A 133 -21.02 -4.85 -0.17
CA SER A 133 -21.20 -6.30 -0.35
C SER A 133 -22.66 -6.72 -0.11
N ASN A 134 -23.25 -6.28 1.02
CA ASN A 134 -24.65 -6.56 1.38
C ASN A 134 -25.67 -5.95 0.40
N LYS A 135 -25.31 -4.87 -0.28
CA LYS A 135 -26.14 -4.28 -1.34
C LYS A 135 -26.09 -5.10 -2.63
N ARG A 136 -24.92 -5.66 -2.98
CA ARG A 136 -24.74 -6.47 -4.20
C ARG A 136 -25.31 -7.88 -4.06
N LEU A 137 -25.12 -8.48 -2.90
CA LEU A 137 -25.60 -9.83 -2.59
C LEU A 137 -26.77 -9.66 -1.62
N GLN A 138 -27.99 -9.94 -2.05
CA GLN A 138 -29.17 -9.86 -1.17
C GLN A 138 -29.30 -11.13 -0.33
N PRO A 139 -29.80 -11.06 0.92
CA PRO A 139 -29.90 -12.24 1.77
C PRO A 139 -30.88 -13.23 1.17
N VAL A 140 -30.45 -14.48 1.06
CA VAL A 140 -31.27 -15.56 0.50
C VAL A 140 -32.07 -16.18 1.64
N SER A 141 -33.38 -16.31 1.47
CA SER A 141 -34.23 -16.99 2.44
C SER A 141 -34.02 -18.51 2.40
N PRO A 142 -34.10 -19.20 3.55
CA PRO A 142 -34.15 -20.66 3.59
C PRO A 142 -35.22 -21.21 2.64
N GLY A 143 -34.94 -22.35 2.00
CA GLY A 143 -35.78 -22.99 0.99
C GLY A 143 -35.51 -22.55 -0.46
N SER A 144 -34.71 -21.52 -0.68
CA SER A 144 -34.36 -21.07 -2.03
C SER A 144 -33.34 -22.00 -2.71
N SER A 145 -33.46 -22.16 -4.02
CA SER A 145 -32.48 -22.91 -4.83
C SER A 145 -31.30 -22.03 -5.23
N VAL A 146 -30.08 -22.55 -5.10
CA VAL A 146 -28.81 -21.86 -5.36
C VAL A 146 -27.91 -22.68 -6.27
N ARG A 147 -26.93 -22.03 -6.93
CA ARG A 147 -26.03 -22.67 -7.91
C ARG A 147 -24.59 -22.67 -7.41
N ILE A 148 -24.14 -23.80 -6.89
CA ILE A 148 -22.81 -23.96 -6.33
C ILE A 148 -21.81 -24.25 -7.46
N PRO A 149 -20.80 -23.40 -7.72
CA PRO A 149 -19.79 -23.64 -8.74
C PRO A 149 -18.84 -24.76 -8.31
N VAL A 150 -18.56 -25.68 -9.22
CA VAL A 150 -17.60 -26.78 -9.01
C VAL A 150 -16.23 -26.36 -9.56
N PRO A 151 -15.14 -26.47 -8.78
CA PRO A 151 -13.80 -26.12 -9.25
C PRO A 151 -13.38 -27.02 -10.40
N ASN A 152 -12.49 -26.51 -11.27
CA ASN A 152 -12.07 -27.25 -12.47
C ASN A 152 -11.36 -28.57 -12.18
N VAL A 153 -10.75 -28.72 -10.99
CA VAL A 153 -10.05 -29.95 -10.56
C VAL A 153 -11.05 -31.09 -10.39
N ASP A 154 -12.22 -30.81 -9.83
CA ASP A 154 -13.25 -31.81 -9.54
C ASP A 154 -14.24 -31.99 -10.70
N ARG A 155 -14.11 -31.22 -11.79
CA ARG A 155 -15.03 -31.23 -12.94
C ARG A 155 -14.47 -32.06 -14.09
N ALA A 156 -15.15 -33.15 -14.48
CA ALA A 156 -14.80 -33.86 -15.71
C ALA A 156 -15.16 -33.04 -16.96
N LYS A 157 -14.59 -33.39 -18.12
CA LYS A 157 -14.70 -32.59 -19.36
C LYS A 157 -16.14 -32.38 -19.85
N VAL A 158 -17.07 -33.27 -19.47
CA VAL A 158 -18.48 -33.27 -19.88
C VAL A 158 -19.41 -32.74 -18.77
N ASP A 159 -18.90 -32.52 -17.56
CA ASP A 159 -19.74 -32.15 -16.42
C ASP A 159 -20.16 -30.68 -16.45
N HIS A 160 -21.28 -30.41 -15.80
CA HIS A 160 -21.81 -29.06 -15.65
C HIS A 160 -20.92 -28.24 -14.70
N ARG A 161 -20.83 -26.93 -14.94
CA ARG A 161 -19.99 -26.04 -14.11
C ARG A 161 -20.54 -25.83 -12.71
N ASN A 162 -21.86 -25.97 -12.54
CA ASN A 162 -22.55 -25.66 -11.30
C ASN A 162 -23.47 -26.83 -10.89
N VAL A 163 -23.58 -27.08 -9.59
CA VAL A 163 -24.52 -28.01 -8.96
C VAL A 163 -25.64 -27.21 -8.31
N ILE A 164 -26.88 -27.73 -8.38
CA ILE A 164 -28.03 -27.09 -7.74
C ILE A 164 -28.12 -27.59 -6.28
N GLY A 165 -28.17 -26.64 -5.34
CA GLY A 165 -28.44 -26.89 -3.93
C GLY A 165 -29.63 -26.08 -3.43
N VAL A 166 -30.11 -26.39 -2.23
CA VAL A 166 -31.18 -25.67 -1.53
C VAL A 166 -30.60 -25.12 -0.23
N VAL A 167 -30.93 -23.88 0.10
CA VAL A 167 -30.56 -23.28 1.38
C VAL A 167 -31.42 -23.90 2.48
N MET A 168 -30.79 -24.53 3.47
CA MET A 168 -31.49 -25.17 4.58
C MET A 168 -31.61 -24.23 5.78
N GLU A 169 -30.49 -23.68 6.21
CA GLU A 169 -30.38 -22.80 7.38
C GLU A 169 -29.49 -21.60 7.05
N ALA A 170 -29.79 -20.46 7.67
CA ALA A 170 -29.02 -19.23 7.56
C ALA A 170 -28.74 -18.71 8.97
N GLU A 171 -27.47 -18.75 9.38
CA GLU A 171 -27.00 -18.30 10.70
C GLU A 171 -25.87 -17.28 10.51
N ASP A 172 -26.01 -16.08 11.08
CA ASP A 172 -24.96 -15.04 11.13
C ASP A 172 -24.22 -14.75 9.80
N GLY A 173 -24.89 -14.92 8.66
CA GLY A 173 -24.34 -14.68 7.31
C GLY A 173 -23.68 -15.90 6.65
N PHE A 174 -23.68 -17.04 7.33
CA PHE A 174 -23.33 -18.35 6.81
C PHE A 174 -24.58 -19.15 6.46
N TYR A 175 -24.47 -19.97 5.42
CA TYR A 175 -25.57 -20.74 4.87
C TYR A 175 -25.22 -22.22 4.83
N ARG A 176 -26.15 -23.04 5.32
CA ARG A 176 -26.10 -24.49 5.14
C ARG A 176 -26.81 -24.87 3.87
N LEU A 177 -26.14 -25.61 2.99
CA LEU A 177 -26.67 -26.02 1.71
C LEU A 177 -26.94 -27.52 1.70
N GLY A 178 -28.10 -27.91 1.17
CA GLY A 178 -28.50 -29.28 0.93
C GLY A 178 -28.55 -29.59 -0.56
N THR A 179 -28.02 -30.73 -0.97
CA THR A 179 -28.26 -31.31 -2.29
C THR A 179 -29.19 -32.52 -2.17
N LYS A 180 -29.58 -33.13 -3.28
CA LYS A 180 -30.37 -34.38 -3.27
C LYS A 180 -29.69 -35.53 -2.50
N GLN A 181 -28.36 -35.50 -2.37
CA GLN A 181 -27.57 -36.53 -1.69
C GLN A 181 -27.39 -36.27 -0.19
N GLY A 182 -27.88 -35.15 0.31
CA GLY A 182 -27.73 -34.74 1.72
C GLY A 182 -27.13 -33.35 1.88
N MET A 183 -26.78 -33.03 3.13
CA MET A 183 -26.22 -31.73 3.50
C MET A 183 -24.74 -31.66 3.18
N LEU A 184 -24.30 -30.51 2.64
CA LEU A 184 -22.88 -30.22 2.50
C LEU A 184 -22.26 -30.00 3.89
N PRO A 185 -21.08 -30.57 4.17
CA PRO A 185 -20.45 -30.46 5.50
C PRO A 185 -19.90 -29.07 5.80
N GLN A 186 -19.63 -28.28 4.76
CA GLN A 186 -19.08 -26.94 4.87
C GLN A 186 -20.19 -25.88 4.95
N LEU A 187 -19.96 -24.82 5.73
CA LEU A 187 -20.77 -23.60 5.73
C LEU A 187 -20.38 -22.69 4.57
N PHE A 188 -21.38 -22.20 3.86
CA PHE A 188 -21.17 -21.36 2.69
C PHE A 188 -21.40 -19.89 2.98
N THR A 189 -20.54 -19.05 2.41
CA THR A 189 -20.79 -17.61 2.33
C THR A 189 -21.53 -17.27 1.05
N ARG A 190 -22.23 -16.14 1.04
CA ARG A 190 -23.10 -15.75 -0.08
C ARG A 190 -22.40 -15.51 -1.42
N ASN A 191 -21.07 -15.38 -1.43
CA ASN A 191 -20.27 -15.25 -2.65
C ASN A 191 -19.84 -16.61 -3.24
N GLN A 192 -20.16 -17.72 -2.58
CA GLN A 192 -19.75 -19.07 -2.97
C GLN A 192 -20.84 -19.82 -3.76
N PHE A 193 -22.02 -19.23 -3.99
CA PHE A 193 -23.13 -19.83 -4.74
C PHE A 193 -24.00 -18.79 -5.46
#